data_AF-A0A385TUQ0-F1
#
_entry.id   AF-A0A385TUQ0-F1
#
_cell.length_a   1.000
_cell.length_b   1.000
_cell.length_c   1.000
_cell.angle_alpha   90.00
_cell.angle_beta   90.00
_cell.angle_gamma   90.00
#
_symmetry.space_group_name_H-M   'P 1'
#
loop_
_entity.id
_entity.type
_entity.pdbx_description
1 polymer ?
#
loop_
_entity_poly.entity_id
_entity_poly.type
_entity_poly.pdbx_seq_one_letter_code
_entity_poly.pdbx_strand_id
1 'polypeptide(L)'
;MNKQYEQVREFHKAFDQWMPDKPMLMSKGENPYHEWVLRNHSNSLSMICKSMKDHKGGFVSNRASWMLEELIEFMDADTLEDQVDALTDLIYFAIGTFTLMGVKPEPFFDIVHAANMGKLHEDGKPRVNEQGKIVKPEGWAEKYAPEPKIVQELIRQSTGY
;
A
#
# COMPACT_ATOMS: atom_id res chain seq x y z
N MET A 1 8.87 -10.56 5.29
CA MET A 1 8.75 -9.23 4.65
C MET A 1 9.75 -8.19 5.18
N ASN A 2 10.89 -8.59 5.76
CA ASN A 2 11.84 -7.60 6.30
C ASN A 2 12.48 -6.74 5.20
N LYS A 3 12.71 -7.31 4.02
CA LYS A 3 13.19 -6.57 2.84
C LYS A 3 12.23 -5.43 2.45
N GLN A 4 10.94 -5.72 2.30
CA GLN A 4 9.94 -4.73 1.91
C GLN A 4 9.78 -3.64 2.97
N TYR A 5 9.86 -3.99 4.25
CA TYR A 5 9.88 -3.02 5.34
C TYR A 5 11.06 -2.04 5.21
N GLU A 6 12.29 -2.54 5.03
CA GLU A 6 13.47 -1.68 4.88
C GLU A 6 13.45 -0.84 3.59
N GLN A 7 12.88 -1.36 2.49
CA GLN A 7 12.67 -0.58 1.26
C GLN A 7 11.74 0.61 1.51
N VAL A 8 10.60 0.41 2.18
CA VAL A 8 9.68 1.51 2.50
C VAL A 8 10.31 2.49 3.49
N ARG A 9 11.10 2.00 4.45
CA ARG A 9 11.87 2.84 5.38
C ARG A 9 12.92 3.69 4.67
N GLU A 10 13.62 3.12 3.69
CA GLU A 10 14.55 3.84 2.81
C GLU A 10 13.81 4.95 2.05
N PHE A 11 12.66 4.64 1.45
CA PHE A 11 11.82 5.61 0.76
C PHE A 11 11.36 6.72 1.71
N HIS A 12 10.81 6.40 2.88
CA HIS A 12 10.39 7.41 3.85
C HIS A 12 11.55 8.35 4.25
N LYS A 13 12.73 7.79 4.51
CA LYS A 13 13.93 8.59 4.82
C LYS A 13 14.31 9.52 3.66
N ALA A 14 14.26 9.05 2.43
CA ALA A 14 14.63 9.84 1.26
C ALA A 14 13.60 10.95 0.94
N PHE A 15 12.33 10.75 1.31
CA PHE A 15 11.23 11.69 1.07
C PHE A 15 10.82 12.48 2.32
N ASP A 16 11.72 12.55 3.31
CA ASP A 16 11.56 13.29 4.57
C ASP A 16 10.24 12.99 5.30
N GLN A 17 9.81 11.73 5.23
CA GLN A 17 8.66 11.24 5.98
C GLN A 17 9.09 10.85 7.38
N TRP A 18 8.35 11.34 8.37
CA TRP A 18 8.60 11.02 9.77
C TRP A 18 8.34 9.54 10.08
N MET A 19 9.21 8.96 10.91
CA MET A 19 9.11 7.56 11.35
C MET A 19 9.54 7.44 12.81
N PRO A 20 8.83 6.67 13.64
CA PRO A 20 9.27 6.38 15.01
C PRO A 20 10.36 5.29 15.04
N ASP A 21 11.29 5.38 16.00
CA ASP A 21 12.34 4.37 16.21
C ASP A 21 11.85 3.13 16.98
N LYS A 22 10.63 3.18 17.53
CA LYS A 22 10.00 2.13 18.32
C LYS A 22 8.53 1.97 17.90
N PRO A 23 7.92 0.79 18.12
CA PRO A 23 6.49 0.61 17.90
C PRO A 23 5.68 1.70 18.61
N MET A 24 4.74 2.30 17.89
CA MET A 24 3.96 3.43 18.37
C MET A 24 2.57 3.36 17.75
N LEU A 25 1.54 3.52 18.59
CA LEU A 25 0.16 3.68 18.15
C LEU A 25 0.05 4.88 17.21
N MET A 26 -0.50 4.67 16.01
CA MET A 26 -0.87 5.77 15.15
C MET A 26 -2.17 6.42 15.65
N SER A 27 -2.07 7.64 16.16
CA SER A 27 -3.23 8.39 16.64
C SER A 27 -4.18 8.74 15.49
N LYS A 28 -5.49 8.69 15.75
CA LYS A 28 -6.57 9.19 14.86
C LYS A 28 -6.57 10.73 14.71
N GLY A 29 -5.65 11.41 15.40
CA GLY A 29 -5.54 12.86 15.48
C GLY A 29 -6.46 13.46 16.54
N GLU A 30 -6.20 14.71 16.90
CA GLU A 30 -6.96 15.42 17.95
C GLU A 30 -8.20 16.14 17.41
N ASN A 31 -8.38 16.19 16.08
CA ASN A 31 -9.51 16.87 15.45
C ASN A 31 -10.76 15.95 15.49
N PRO A 32 -11.79 16.27 16.29
CA PRO A 32 -12.97 15.42 16.42
C PRO A 32 -13.75 15.28 15.11
N TYR A 33 -13.59 16.23 14.18
CA TYR A 33 -14.19 16.13 12.85
C TYR A 33 -13.55 15.00 12.03
N HIS A 34 -12.22 14.84 12.07
CA HIS A 34 -11.55 13.75 11.34
C HIS A 34 -11.89 12.38 11.94
N GLU A 35 -11.96 12.30 13.27
CA GLU A 35 -12.41 11.07 13.94
C GLU A 35 -13.85 10.72 13.57
N TRP A 36 -14.75 11.72 13.57
CA TRP A 36 -16.13 11.54 13.11
C TRP A 36 -16.19 11.09 11.64
N VAL A 37 -15.38 11.70 10.76
CA VAL A 37 -15.30 11.31 9.34
C VAL A 37 -14.88 9.85 9.22
N LEU A 38 -13.84 9.42 9.93
CA LEU A 38 -13.38 8.03 9.94
C LEU A 38 -14.53 7.11 10.39
N ARG A 39 -15.09 7.33 11.59
CA ARG A 39 -16.18 6.50 12.14
C ARG A 39 -17.43 6.46 11.26
N ASN A 40 -17.83 7.59 10.68
CA ASN A 40 -19.04 7.67 9.85
C ASN A 40 -18.86 6.91 8.52
N HIS A 41 -17.67 6.98 7.91
CA HIS A 41 -17.39 6.26 6.68
C HIS A 41 -17.12 4.77 6.94
N SER A 42 -16.54 4.38 8.08
CA SER A 42 -16.39 2.98 8.50
C SER A 42 -17.73 2.22 8.44
N ASN A 43 -18.81 2.82 8.95
CA ASN A 43 -20.15 2.21 8.91
C ASN A 43 -20.64 1.96 7.48
N SER A 44 -20.48 2.95 6.59
CA SER A 44 -20.90 2.83 5.19
C SER A 44 -20.05 1.79 4.44
N LEU A 45 -18.75 1.77 4.67
CA LEU A 45 -17.82 0.79 4.10
C LEU A 45 -18.11 -0.62 4.63
N SER A 46 -18.46 -0.77 5.91
CA SER A 46 -18.87 -2.06 6.49
C SER A 46 -20.12 -2.63 5.82
N MET A 47 -21.11 -1.78 5.49
CA MET A 47 -22.29 -2.22 4.75
C MET A 47 -21.93 -2.70 3.34
N ILE A 48 -21.08 -1.96 2.62
CA ILE A 48 -20.58 -2.36 1.29
C ILE A 48 -19.82 -3.68 1.39
N CYS A 49 -18.90 -3.81 2.36
CA CYS A 49 -18.14 -5.02 2.62
C CYS A 49 -19.05 -6.24 2.83
N LYS A 50 -20.04 -6.13 3.72
CA LYS A 50 -21.02 -7.21 3.97
C LYS A 50 -21.78 -7.62 2.71
N SER A 51 -22.15 -6.66 1.86
CA SER A 51 -22.83 -6.97 0.59
C SER A 51 -21.96 -7.75 -0.40
N MET A 52 -20.64 -7.53 -0.39
CA MET A 52 -19.69 -8.22 -1.28
C MET A 52 -19.31 -9.63 -0.82
N LYS A 53 -19.56 -9.94 0.46
CA LYS A 53 -19.23 -11.24 1.09
C LYS A 53 -20.25 -12.34 0.85
N ASP A 54 -21.30 -12.10 0.08
CA ASP A 54 -22.37 -13.08 -0.13
C ASP A 54 -21.94 -14.33 -0.95
N HIS A 55 -20.65 -14.41 -1.34
CA HIS A 55 -20.03 -15.45 -2.15
C HIS A 55 -20.67 -15.66 -3.53
N LYS A 56 -21.56 -14.77 -3.94
CA LYS A 56 -22.14 -14.73 -5.30
C LYS A 56 -21.33 -13.81 -6.22
N GLY A 57 -20.52 -12.92 -5.64
CA GLY A 57 -19.54 -12.13 -6.37
C GLY A 57 -18.38 -12.98 -6.92
N GLY A 58 -17.73 -12.46 -7.98
CA GLY A 58 -16.51 -13.07 -8.51
C GLY A 58 -15.32 -12.96 -7.54
N PHE A 59 -14.21 -13.65 -7.85
CA PHE A 59 -13.00 -13.68 -7.00
C PHE A 59 -12.55 -12.29 -6.54
N VAL A 60 -12.55 -11.29 -7.43
CA VAL A 60 -12.15 -9.91 -7.10
C VAL A 60 -13.05 -9.32 -6.01
N SER A 61 -14.37 -9.47 -6.12
CA SER A 61 -15.32 -8.96 -5.11
C SER A 61 -15.07 -9.58 -3.75
N ASN A 62 -14.91 -10.91 -3.70
CA ASN A 62 -14.65 -11.63 -2.45
C ASN A 62 -13.32 -11.20 -1.82
N ARG A 63 -12.23 -11.20 -2.59
CA ARG A 63 -10.91 -10.77 -2.10
C ARG A 63 -10.90 -9.30 -1.66
N ALA A 64 -11.54 -8.41 -2.42
CA ALA A 64 -11.67 -7.00 -2.08
C ALA A 64 -12.44 -6.80 -0.78
N SER A 65 -13.50 -7.59 -0.53
CA SER A 65 -14.25 -7.50 0.71
C SER A 65 -13.42 -7.85 1.95
N TRP A 66 -12.60 -8.90 1.90
CA TRP A 66 -11.71 -9.25 3.00
C TRP A 66 -10.68 -8.15 3.25
N MET A 67 -10.00 -7.67 2.20
CA MET A 67 -9.04 -6.56 2.36
C MET A 67 -9.69 -5.26 2.83
N LEU A 68 -10.93 -4.98 2.43
CA LEU A 68 -11.67 -3.81 2.88
C LEU A 68 -12.06 -3.92 4.36
N GLU A 69 -12.42 -5.11 4.83
CA GLU A 69 -12.71 -5.35 6.25
C GLU A 69 -11.50 -5.02 7.12
N GLU A 70 -10.32 -5.56 6.79
CA GLU A 70 -9.09 -5.28 7.55
C GLU A 70 -8.73 -3.78 7.55
N LEU A 71 -8.98 -3.09 6.44
CA LEU A 71 -8.77 -1.64 6.37
C LEU A 71 -9.75 -0.88 7.28
N ILE A 72 -11.01 -1.32 7.37
CA ILE A 72 -12.00 -0.75 8.30
C ILE A 72 -11.57 -1.01 9.74
N GLU A 73 -11.10 -2.20 10.06
CA GLU A 73 -10.58 -2.53 11.40
C GLU A 73 -9.38 -1.66 11.77
N PHE A 74 -8.45 -1.43 10.84
CA PHE A 74 -7.35 -0.46 11.06
C PHE A 74 -7.85 0.96 11.31
N MET A 75 -8.89 1.41 10.61
CA MET A 75 -9.50 2.73 10.82
C MET A 75 -10.19 2.86 12.19
N ASP A 76 -10.77 1.77 12.68
CA ASP A 76 -11.51 1.72 13.94
C ASP A 76 -10.63 1.33 15.14
N ALA A 77 -9.42 0.82 14.92
CA ALA A 77 -8.47 0.40 15.94
C ALA A 77 -8.15 1.48 16.99
N ASP A 78 -8.23 1.13 18.27
CA ASP A 78 -7.94 2.03 19.40
C ASP A 78 -6.61 1.69 20.10
N THR A 79 -6.02 0.53 19.80
CA THR A 79 -4.75 0.07 20.37
C THR A 79 -3.70 -0.24 19.30
N LEU A 80 -2.43 -0.34 19.71
CA LEU A 80 -1.34 -0.67 18.80
C LEU A 80 -1.47 -2.12 18.32
N GLU A 81 -1.92 -3.00 19.20
CA GLU A 81 -2.20 -4.40 18.94
C GLU A 81 -3.24 -4.53 17.82
N ASP A 82 -4.37 -3.82 17.92
CA ASP A 82 -5.42 -3.82 16.90
C ASP A 82 -4.90 -3.30 15.55
N GLN A 83 -4.08 -2.25 15.55
CA GLN A 83 -3.48 -1.72 14.31
C GLN A 83 -2.52 -2.72 13.65
N VAL A 84 -1.73 -3.42 14.46
CA VAL A 84 -0.78 -4.42 13.96
C VAL A 84 -1.51 -5.64 13.41
N ASP A 85 -2.57 -6.10 14.09
CA ASP A 85 -3.41 -7.23 13.67
C ASP A 85 -4.06 -6.95 12.31
N ALA A 86 -4.81 -5.86 12.20
CA ALA A 86 -5.51 -5.45 10.99
C ALA A 86 -4.56 -5.26 9.79
N LEU A 87 -3.40 -4.61 9.98
CA LEU A 87 -2.43 -4.45 8.90
C LEU A 87 -1.76 -5.78 8.50
N THR A 88 -1.56 -6.69 9.46
CA THR A 88 -1.00 -8.01 9.18
C THR A 88 -1.97 -8.84 8.35
N ASP A 89 -3.25 -8.85 8.73
CA ASP A 89 -4.29 -9.58 8.01
C ASP A 89 -4.55 -8.98 6.63
N LEU A 90 -4.52 -7.65 6.50
CA LEU A 90 -4.59 -6.98 5.20
C LEU A 90 -3.48 -7.47 4.25
N ILE A 91 -2.24 -7.53 4.76
CA ILE A 91 -1.10 -8.01 3.97
C ILE A 91 -1.25 -9.51 3.68
N TYR A 92 -1.74 -10.30 4.63
CA TYR A 92 -1.99 -11.73 4.44
C TYR A 92 -3.01 -11.98 3.32
N PHE A 93 -4.11 -11.22 3.28
CA PHE A 93 -5.08 -11.30 2.20
C PHE A 93 -4.53 -10.78 0.86
N ALA A 94 -3.72 -9.72 0.86
CA ALA A 94 -3.08 -9.23 -0.36
C ALA A 94 -2.14 -10.29 -0.95
N ILE A 95 -1.25 -10.86 -0.13
CA ILE A 95 -0.32 -11.93 -0.54
C ILE A 95 -1.10 -13.18 -0.95
N GLY A 96 -2.11 -13.60 -0.19
CA GLY A 96 -2.96 -14.72 -0.54
C GLY A 96 -3.72 -14.51 -1.86
N THR A 97 -3.96 -13.26 -2.27
CA THR A 97 -4.54 -12.99 -3.60
C THR A 97 -3.50 -13.22 -4.69
N PHE A 98 -2.25 -12.78 -4.48
CA PHE A 98 -1.14 -13.09 -5.39
C PHE A 98 -0.91 -14.60 -5.56
N THR A 99 -1.06 -15.40 -4.49
CA THR A 99 -0.93 -16.87 -4.60
C THR A 99 -2.04 -17.48 -5.46
N LEU A 100 -3.28 -17.01 -5.34
CA LEU A 100 -4.39 -17.42 -6.20
C LEU A 100 -4.21 -17.00 -7.66
N MET A 101 -3.50 -15.90 -7.90
CA MET A 101 -3.12 -15.44 -9.25
C MET A 101 -1.92 -16.19 -9.83
N GLY A 102 -1.20 -16.98 -9.03
CA GLY A 102 0.06 -17.60 -9.44
C GLY A 102 1.20 -16.59 -9.65
N VAL A 103 1.09 -15.41 -9.06
CA VAL A 103 2.04 -14.29 -9.26
C VAL A 103 2.91 -14.14 -8.02
N LYS A 104 4.23 -14.13 -8.19
CA LYS A 104 5.18 -13.86 -7.10
C LYS A 104 5.30 -12.34 -6.92
N PRO A 105 4.91 -11.76 -5.76
CA PRO A 105 4.79 -10.31 -5.61
C PRO A 105 6.12 -9.56 -5.44
N GLU A 106 7.18 -10.24 -4.97
CA GLU A 106 8.44 -9.58 -4.61
C GLU A 106 9.08 -8.77 -5.74
N PRO A 107 9.23 -9.30 -6.98
CA PRO A 107 9.78 -8.52 -8.10
C PRO A 107 8.96 -7.27 -8.44
N PHE A 108 7.64 -7.33 -8.31
CA PHE A 108 6.77 -6.18 -8.54
C PHE A 108 6.95 -5.10 -7.48
N PHE A 109 7.17 -5.50 -6.22
CA PHE A 109 7.52 -4.57 -5.15
C PHE A 109 8.86 -3.89 -5.44
N ASP A 110 9.88 -4.65 -5.88
CA ASP A 110 11.18 -4.10 -6.25
C ASP A 110 11.09 -3.10 -7.42
N ILE A 111 10.25 -3.38 -8.43
CA ILE A 111 9.96 -2.47 -9.54
C ILE A 111 9.35 -1.16 -9.04
N VAL A 112 8.34 -1.24 -8.16
CA VAL A 112 7.66 -0.07 -7.59
C VAL A 112 8.60 0.72 -6.67
N HIS A 113 9.41 0.04 -5.86
CA HIS A 113 10.43 0.67 -5.01
C HIS A 113 11.44 1.45 -5.85
N ALA A 114 12.00 0.81 -6.89
CA ALA A 114 12.91 1.47 -7.82
C ALA A 114 12.26 2.67 -8.54
N ALA A 115 10.98 2.56 -8.91
CA ALA A 115 10.22 3.65 -9.50
C ALA A 115 10.05 4.84 -8.55
N ASN A 116 9.78 4.56 -7.27
CA ASN A 116 9.63 5.56 -6.22
C ASN A 116 10.95 6.25 -5.89
N MET A 117 12.03 5.48 -5.70
CA MET A 117 13.37 6.02 -5.44
C MET A 117 13.91 6.80 -6.64
N GLY A 118 13.56 6.41 -7.88
CA GLY A 118 13.91 7.16 -9.08
C GLY A 118 13.33 8.57 -9.14
N LYS A 119 12.33 8.91 -8.30
CA LYS A 119 11.76 10.28 -8.24
C LYS A 119 12.70 11.30 -7.55
N LEU A 120 13.81 10.85 -6.96
CA LEU A 120 14.85 11.74 -6.44
C LEU A 120 15.59 12.42 -7.59
N HIS A 121 15.93 13.69 -7.41
CA HIS A 121 16.72 14.46 -8.37
C HIS A 121 18.23 14.19 -8.18
N GLU A 122 19.09 14.78 -9.00
CA GLU A 122 20.54 14.54 -8.99
C GLU A 122 21.21 14.84 -7.63
N ASP A 123 20.61 15.73 -6.83
CA ASP A 123 21.03 16.07 -5.48
C ASP A 123 20.53 15.08 -4.41
N GLY A 124 19.85 14.00 -4.83
CA GLY A 124 19.27 12.98 -3.95
C GLY A 124 18.02 13.44 -3.21
N LYS A 125 17.38 14.54 -3.64
CA LYS A 125 16.21 15.10 -2.97
C LYS A 125 14.94 15.05 -3.83
N PRO A 126 13.75 14.90 -3.21
CA PRO A 126 12.50 15.05 -3.92
C PRO A 126 12.24 16.53 -4.22
N ARG A 127 11.43 16.80 -5.25
CA ARG A 127 10.87 18.12 -5.52
C ARG A 127 9.35 18.02 -5.52
N VAL A 128 8.68 19.03 -4.96
CA VAL A 128 7.21 19.12 -4.95
C VAL A 128 6.77 20.35 -5.73
N ASN A 129 5.66 20.23 -6.45
CA ASN A 129 5.04 21.37 -7.12
C ASN A 129 4.13 22.15 -6.15
N GLU A 130 3.51 23.23 -6.64
CA GLU A 130 2.58 24.08 -5.87
C GLU A 130 1.36 23.33 -5.31
N GLN A 131 1.03 22.16 -5.86
CA GLN A 131 -0.06 21.30 -5.43
C GLN A 131 0.40 20.23 -4.42
N GLY A 132 1.66 20.27 -3.98
CA GLY A 132 2.25 19.25 -3.09
C GLY A 132 2.56 17.92 -3.77
N LYS A 133 2.49 17.84 -5.10
CA LYS A 133 2.77 16.61 -5.86
C LYS A 133 4.27 16.47 -6.14
N ILE A 134 4.81 15.27 -5.93
CA ILE A 134 6.19 14.93 -6.28
C ILE A 134 6.42 15.11 -7.79
N VAL A 135 7.41 15.92 -8.14
CA VAL A 135 7.87 16.21 -9.49
C VAL A 135 8.95 15.20 -9.89
N LYS A 136 8.69 14.46 -10.96
CA LYS A 136 9.60 13.46 -11.51
C LYS A 136 10.76 14.16 -12.26
N PRO A 137 12.02 13.69 -12.12
CA PRO A 137 13.13 14.23 -12.89
C PRO A 137 13.03 13.89 -14.38
N GLU A 138 13.83 14.57 -15.21
CA GLU A 138 13.92 14.30 -16.64
C GLU A 138 14.40 12.85 -16.90
N GLY A 139 13.83 12.21 -17.93
CA GLY A 139 14.14 10.81 -18.26
C GLY A 139 13.60 9.77 -17.26
N TRP A 140 12.86 10.18 -16.21
CA TRP A 140 12.31 9.23 -15.22
C TRP A 140 11.44 8.16 -15.86
N ALA A 141 10.56 8.53 -16.80
CA ALA A 141 9.61 7.59 -17.39
C ALA A 141 10.32 6.48 -18.17
N GLU A 142 11.36 6.81 -18.92
CA GLU A 142 12.15 5.84 -19.68
C GLU A 142 12.90 4.88 -18.75
N LYS A 143 13.50 5.40 -17.66
CA LYS A 143 14.37 4.61 -16.77
C LYS A 143 13.59 3.82 -15.72
N TYR A 144 12.52 4.40 -15.19
CA TYR A 144 11.91 4.00 -13.91
C TYR A 144 10.41 3.77 -13.97
N ALA A 145 9.70 4.07 -15.07
CA ALA A 145 8.26 3.80 -15.15
C ALA A 145 7.99 2.32 -14.82
N PRO A 146 7.13 2.03 -13.83
CA PRO A 146 6.91 0.66 -13.40
C PRO A 146 6.06 -0.11 -14.41
N GLU A 147 5.17 0.54 -15.16
CA GLU A 147 4.15 -0.12 -15.98
C GLU A 147 4.76 -1.04 -17.06
N PRO A 148 5.76 -0.60 -17.87
CA PRO A 148 6.40 -1.51 -18.84
C PRO A 148 7.15 -2.66 -18.16
N LYS A 149 7.76 -2.41 -17.00
CA LYS A 149 8.54 -3.41 -16.25
C LYS A 149 7.63 -4.46 -15.59
N ILE A 150 6.45 -4.07 -15.12
CA ILE A 150 5.41 -4.98 -14.62
C ILE A 150 4.99 -5.96 -15.73
N VAL A 151 4.75 -5.46 -16.95
CA VAL A 151 4.39 -6.31 -18.09
C VAL A 151 5.50 -7.31 -18.41
N GLN A 152 6.76 -6.85 -18.46
CA GLN A 152 7.91 -7.72 -18.69
C GLN A 152 8.05 -8.80 -17.60
N GLU A 153 7.86 -8.43 -16.33
CA GLU A 153 7.94 -9.38 -15.22
C GLU A 153 6.79 -10.39 -15.25
N LEU A 154 5.58 -9.99 -15.61
CA LEU A 154 4.45 -10.91 -15.81
C LEU A 154 4.74 -11.91 -16.94
N ILE A 155 5.32 -11.45 -18.05
CA ILE A 155 5.75 -12.35 -19.14
C ILE A 155 6.78 -13.34 -18.60
N ARG A 156 7.84 -12.85 -17.93
CA ARG A 156 8.90 -13.67 -17.34
C ARG A 156 8.36 -14.78 -16.43
N GLN A 157 7.46 -14.44 -15.51
CA GLN A 157 6.84 -15.42 -14.61
C GLN A 157 5.92 -16.40 -15.35
N SER A 158 5.26 -15.97 -16.42
CA SER A 158 4.36 -16.82 -17.21
C SER A 158 5.11 -17.78 -18.14
N THR A 159 6.30 -17.42 -18.61
CA THR A 159 7.10 -18.23 -19.54
C THR A 159 8.20 -19.05 -18.87
N GLY A 160 8.50 -18.81 -17.59
CA GLY A 160 9.51 -19.56 -16.84
C GLY A 160 10.97 -19.24 -17.19
N TYR A 161 11.19 -18.21 -18.02
CA TYR A 161 12.49 -17.62 -18.38
C TYR A 161 12.52 -16.19 -17.87
#